data_AF-A0A0K2UD24-F1
#
_entry.id   AF-A0A0K2UD24-F1
#
_cell.length_a   1.000
_cell.length_b   1.000
_cell.length_c   1.000
_cell.angle_alpha   90.00
_cell.angle_beta   90.00
_cell.angle_gamma   90.00
#
_symmetry.space_group_name_H-M   'P 1'
#
loop_
_entity.id
_entity.type
_entity.pdbx_description
1 polymer ?
#
loop_
_entity_poly.entity_id
_entity_poly.type
_entity_poly.pdbx_seq_one_letter_code
_entity_poly.pdbx_strand_id
1 'polypeptide(L)'
;MLFDSVHTLKKIYNNFTSRQKLSCPSFENGDLILEAELGYVSQIYNMELGQGWKLAHKLNNKVISPQPIEKCNVDLCLKLFQESTLNALDHYLSKDDQFRSFKQTTQVVDILKRFSNCINMNSNTMYVQKREDSLKPIFVNEREQIDFLIKFAEWMKKWETLSQKYGGGLSSETCHATY
;
A
#
# COMPACT_ATOMS: atom_id res chain seq x y z
N MET A 1 -5.24 19.50 10.78
CA MET A 1 -4.78 19.18 9.42
C MET A 1 -5.78 18.21 8.81
N LEU A 2 -6.49 18.63 7.77
CA LEU A 2 -7.36 17.74 7.00
C LEU A 2 -6.49 17.14 5.89
N PHE A 3 -5.89 15.99 6.17
CA PHE A 3 -5.13 15.23 5.18
C PHE A 3 -6.06 14.82 4.04
N ASP A 4 -5.70 15.13 2.79
CA ASP A 4 -6.32 14.48 1.65
C ASP A 4 -5.71 13.08 1.47
N SER A 5 -6.14 12.17 2.34
CA SER A 5 -5.64 10.81 2.47
C SER A 5 -5.79 9.98 1.19
N VAL A 6 -6.85 10.25 0.43
CA VAL A 6 -7.11 9.64 -0.88
C VAL A 6 -6.10 10.14 -1.91
N HIS A 7 -5.75 11.42 -1.88
CA HIS A 7 -4.70 11.95 -2.73
C HIS A 7 -3.31 11.42 -2.35
N THR A 8 -3.01 11.25 -1.06
CA THR A 8 -1.75 10.61 -0.62
C THR A 8 -1.60 9.21 -1.23
N LEU A 9 -2.63 8.36 -1.11
CA LEU A 9 -2.62 7.01 -1.71
C LEU A 9 -2.44 7.04 -3.23
N LYS A 10 -3.20 7.89 -3.93
CA LYS A 10 -3.06 8.04 -5.39
C LYS A 10 -1.64 8.40 -5.80
N LYS A 11 -1.00 9.31 -5.07
CA LYS A 11 0.37 9.74 -5.39
C LYS A 11 1.39 8.65 -5.13
N ILE A 12 1.26 7.90 -4.03
CA ILE A 12 2.08 6.71 -3.77
C ILE A 12 1.90 5.68 -4.89
N TYR A 13 0.66 5.38 -5.28
CA TYR A 13 0.36 4.49 -6.40
C TYR A 13 0.97 4.98 -7.72
N ASN A 14 0.84 6.26 -8.03
CA ASN A 14 1.40 6.84 -9.24
C ASN A 14 2.93 6.80 -9.25
N ASN A 15 3.56 7.03 -8.10
CA ASN A 15 5.00 6.91 -7.95
C ASN A 15 5.43 5.45 -8.16
N PHE A 16 4.73 4.50 -7.52
CA PHE A 16 5.03 3.07 -7.60
C PHE A 16 4.90 2.54 -9.03
N THR A 17 3.82 2.88 -9.72
CA THR A 17 3.57 2.46 -11.11
C THR A 17 4.50 3.13 -12.10
N SER A 18 4.95 4.35 -11.84
CA SER A 18 5.88 5.05 -12.74
C SER A 18 7.33 4.61 -12.54
N ARG A 19 7.77 4.36 -11.30
CA ARG A 19 9.15 4.00 -10.98
C ARG A 19 9.38 2.50 -10.93
N GLN A 20 8.33 1.69 -10.82
CA GLN A 20 8.35 0.23 -10.60
C GLN A 20 9.03 -0.22 -9.29
N LYS A 21 9.77 0.66 -8.62
CA LYS A 21 10.42 0.45 -7.32
C LYS A 21 10.15 1.63 -6.40
N LEU A 22 9.97 1.33 -5.12
CA LEU A 22 9.81 2.30 -4.04
C LEU A 22 10.82 2.00 -2.95
N SER A 23 11.67 2.97 -2.64
CA SER A 23 12.51 2.93 -1.44
C SER A 23 11.83 3.76 -0.35
N CYS A 24 11.47 3.13 0.76
CA CYS A 24 10.79 3.76 1.88
C CYS A 24 11.48 3.40 3.20
N PRO A 25 11.44 4.25 4.24
CA PRO A 25 11.93 3.85 5.55
C PRO A 25 11.09 2.70 6.09
N SER A 26 11.64 1.86 6.96
CA SER A 26 10.85 0.86 7.66
C SER A 26 9.92 1.54 8.67
N PHE A 27 8.71 1.00 8.75
CA PHE A 27 7.67 1.53 9.63
C PHE A 27 7.98 1.30 11.12
N GLU A 28 8.69 0.21 11.43
CA GLU A 28 9.09 -0.13 12.79
C GLU A 28 10.47 0.43 13.15
N ASN A 29 11.43 0.35 12.23
CA ASN A 29 12.79 0.84 12.44
C ASN A 29 13.14 1.87 11.36
N GLY A 30 13.02 3.16 11.69
CA GLY A 30 13.19 4.25 10.73
C GLY A 30 14.56 4.34 10.05
N ASP A 31 15.57 3.63 10.57
CA ASP A 31 16.93 3.62 10.02
C ASP A 31 17.11 2.56 8.92
N LEU A 32 16.19 1.60 8.80
CA LEU A 32 16.19 0.60 7.73
C LEU A 32 15.40 1.12 6.53
N ILE A 33 15.87 0.79 5.33
CA ILE A 33 15.19 1.09 4.08
C ILE A 33 14.54 -0.20 3.57
N LEU A 34 13.25 -0.16 3.29
CA LEU A 34 12.49 -1.19 2.60
C LEU A 34 12.41 -0.85 1.12
N GLU A 35 12.65 -1.83 0.27
CA GLU A 35 12.49 -1.75 -1.17
C GLU A 35 11.28 -2.57 -1.59
N ALA A 36 10.24 -1.87 -2.07
CA ALA A 36 9.08 -2.49 -2.67
C ALA A 36 9.17 -2.43 -4.19
N GLU A 37 9.02 -3.57 -4.85
CA GLU A 37 8.99 -3.67 -6.31
C GLU A 37 7.60 -4.06 -6.81
N LEU A 38 7.10 -3.30 -7.80
CA LEU A 38 5.83 -3.59 -8.46
C LEU A 38 5.95 -4.84 -9.32
N GLY A 39 7.17 -5.15 -9.79
CA GLY A 39 7.48 -6.36 -10.53
C GLY A 39 7.01 -7.64 -9.82
N TYR A 40 7.06 -7.69 -8.49
CA TYR A 40 6.57 -8.84 -7.72
C TYR A 40 5.04 -8.95 -7.74
N VAL A 41 4.32 -7.83 -7.72
CA VAL A 41 2.86 -7.81 -7.88
C VAL A 41 2.47 -8.21 -9.32
N SER A 42 3.23 -7.73 -10.32
CA SER A 42 3.10 -8.14 -11.72
C SER A 42 3.34 -9.64 -11.89
N GLN A 43 4.33 -10.19 -11.19
CA GLN A 43 4.66 -11.61 -11.24
C GLN A 43 3.51 -12.46 -10.70
N ILE A 44 2.89 -12.08 -9.57
CA ILE A 44 1.70 -12.75 -9.04
C ILE A 44 0.57 -12.74 -10.06
N TYR A 45 0.26 -11.58 -10.63
CA TYR A 45 -0.78 -11.47 -11.64
C TYR A 45 -0.54 -12.38 -12.85
N ASN A 46 0.70 -12.46 -13.31
CA ASN A 46 1.08 -13.34 -14.43
C ASN A 46 1.00 -14.82 -14.06
N MET A 47 1.39 -15.21 -12.84
CA MET A 47 1.28 -16.59 -12.34
C MET A 47 -0.18 -17.05 -12.24
N GLU A 48 -1.08 -16.15 -11.86
CA GLU A 48 -2.52 -16.42 -11.75
C GLU A 48 -3.28 -16.23 -13.08
N LEU A 49 -2.61 -15.78 -14.14
CA LEU A 49 -3.25 -15.57 -15.44
C LEU A 49 -3.69 -16.92 -16.04
N GLY A 50 -4.97 -17.02 -16.41
CA GLY A 50 -5.54 -18.26 -16.95
C GLY A 50 -5.86 -19.34 -15.90
N GLN A 51 -5.57 -19.11 -14.62
CA GLN A 51 -5.98 -20.02 -13.55
C GLN A 51 -7.47 -19.86 -13.24
N GLY A 52 -8.14 -20.99 -12.93
CA GLY A 52 -9.56 -21.02 -12.58
C GLY A 52 -9.88 -20.38 -11.23
N TRP A 53 -8.88 -20.24 -10.36
CA TRP A 53 -8.97 -19.56 -9.07
C TRP A 53 -7.78 -18.59 -8.93
N LYS A 54 -8.03 -17.40 -8.38
CA LYS A 54 -7.03 -16.32 -8.24
C LYS A 54 -7.09 -15.77 -6.82
N LEU A 55 -5.96 -15.69 -6.13
CA LEU A 55 -5.90 -15.04 -4.82
C LEU A 55 -6.01 -13.52 -5.01
N ALA A 56 -5.21 -12.99 -5.93
CA ALA A 56 -5.20 -11.57 -6.29
C ALA A 56 -6.28 -11.23 -7.33
N HIS A 57 -7.50 -11.73 -7.13
CA HIS A 57 -8.62 -11.64 -8.08
C HIS A 57 -9.04 -10.22 -8.50
N LYS A 58 -8.61 -9.19 -7.75
CA LYS A 58 -8.87 -7.78 -8.07
C LYS A 58 -7.75 -7.09 -8.84
N LEU A 59 -6.57 -7.72 -8.95
CA LEU A 59 -5.53 -7.27 -9.84
C LEU A 59 -5.96 -7.50 -11.28
N ASN A 60 -5.68 -6.50 -12.11
CA ASN A 60 -5.84 -6.56 -13.54
C ASN A 60 -4.77 -5.70 -14.19
N ASN A 61 -4.68 -5.77 -15.53
CA ASN A 61 -3.67 -5.03 -16.28
C ASN A 61 -3.69 -3.51 -16.00
N LYS A 62 -4.86 -2.93 -15.73
CA LYS A 62 -5.00 -1.49 -15.44
C LYS A 62 -4.48 -1.10 -14.06
N VAL A 63 -4.47 -2.04 -13.11
CA VAL A 63 -3.92 -1.81 -11.75
C VAL A 63 -2.40 -1.86 -11.77
N ILE A 64 -1.81 -2.71 -12.61
CA ILE A 64 -0.37 -2.97 -12.63
C ILE A 64 0.35 -2.04 -13.63
N SER A 65 -0.29 -1.78 -14.76
CA SER A 65 0.21 -0.92 -15.82
C SER A 65 -0.85 0.10 -16.24
N PRO A 66 -1.25 1.04 -15.35
CA PRO A 66 -2.26 2.04 -15.64
C PRO A 66 -1.81 2.99 -16.76
N GLN A 67 -2.75 3.34 -17.64
CA GLN A 67 -2.56 4.44 -18.58
C GLN A 67 -2.59 5.80 -17.85
N PRO A 68 -2.04 6.89 -18.43
CA PRO A 68 -2.02 8.20 -17.79
C PRO A 68 -3.39 8.69 -17.29
N ILE A 69 -4.46 8.45 -18.06
CA ILE A 69 -5.83 8.81 -17.65
C ILE A 69 -6.35 7.95 -16.48
N GLU A 70 -5.87 6.71 -16.37
CA GLU A 70 -6.27 5.75 -15.35
C GLU A 70 -5.55 6.00 -14.01
N LYS A 71 -4.40 6.68 -14.02
CA LYS A 71 -3.64 7.10 -12.81
C LYS A 71 -4.40 8.05 -11.88
N CYS A 72 -5.45 8.70 -12.38
CA CYS A 72 -6.34 9.53 -11.56
C CYS A 72 -7.41 8.71 -10.81
N ASN A 73 -7.57 7.42 -11.14
CA ASN A 73 -8.62 6.58 -10.58
C ASN A 73 -8.22 5.99 -9.22
N VAL A 74 -8.90 6.44 -8.16
CA VAL A 74 -8.71 5.96 -6.79
C VAL A 74 -8.99 4.46 -6.66
N ASP A 75 -9.97 3.92 -7.39
CA ASP A 75 -10.35 2.51 -7.30
C ASP A 75 -9.22 1.58 -7.74
N LEU A 76 -8.42 1.98 -8.75
CA LEU A 76 -7.25 1.19 -9.17
C LEU A 76 -6.16 1.17 -8.10
N CYS A 77 -5.93 2.32 -7.45
CA CYS A 77 -5.02 2.42 -6.30
C CYS A 77 -5.47 1.52 -5.14
N LEU A 78 -6.77 1.53 -4.80
CA LEU A 78 -7.31 0.71 -3.72
C LEU A 78 -7.21 -0.79 -4.03
N LYS A 79 -7.38 -1.19 -5.30
CA LYS A 79 -7.21 -2.58 -5.74
C LYS A 79 -5.77 -3.07 -5.60
N LEU A 80 -4.77 -2.21 -5.83
CA LEU A 80 -3.37 -2.57 -5.63
C LEU A 80 -3.09 -2.87 -4.15
N PHE A 81 -3.45 -1.96 -3.25
CA PHE A 81 -3.21 -2.06 -1.81
C PHE A 81 -4.32 -2.80 -1.06
N GLN A 82 -4.94 -3.79 -1.69
CA GLN A 82 -6.02 -4.54 -1.07
C GLN A 82 -5.55 -5.85 -0.45
N GLU A 83 -6.36 -6.33 0.49
CA GLU A 83 -6.26 -7.63 1.14
C GLU A 83 -6.03 -8.81 0.18
N SER A 84 -6.68 -8.84 -1.00
CA SER A 84 -6.46 -9.92 -1.96
C SER A 84 -5.04 -9.95 -2.53
N THR A 85 -4.44 -8.77 -2.73
CA THR A 85 -3.07 -8.63 -3.22
C THR A 85 -2.08 -9.02 -2.13
N LEU A 86 -2.33 -8.59 -0.89
CA LEU A 86 -1.53 -8.95 0.27
C LEU A 86 -1.55 -10.47 0.51
N ASN A 87 -2.74 -11.07 0.55
CA ASN A 87 -2.89 -12.51 0.76
C ASN A 87 -2.19 -13.33 -0.33
N ALA A 88 -2.17 -12.85 -1.58
CA ALA A 88 -1.43 -13.50 -2.64
C ALA A 88 0.09 -13.39 -2.41
N LEU A 89 0.60 -12.21 -2.07
CA LEU A 89 2.01 -12.01 -1.72
C LEU A 89 2.46 -12.92 -0.58
N ASP A 90 1.68 -12.96 0.51
CA ASP A 90 1.96 -13.83 1.66
C ASP A 90 1.89 -15.32 1.30
N HIS A 91 0.90 -15.73 0.51
CA HIS A 91 0.76 -17.12 0.09
C HIS A 91 1.97 -17.59 -0.72
N TYR A 92 2.40 -16.81 -1.72
CA TYR A 92 3.58 -17.18 -2.51
C TYR A 92 4.87 -17.11 -1.69
N LEU A 93 5.02 -16.12 -0.81
CA LEU A 93 6.14 -16.02 0.13
C LEU A 93 6.23 -17.25 1.05
N SER A 94 5.10 -17.79 1.52
CA SER A 94 5.04 -18.95 2.40
C SER A 94 5.27 -20.29 1.69
N LYS A 95 5.06 -20.34 0.36
CA LYS A 95 5.11 -21.58 -0.41
C LYS A 95 6.50 -21.99 -0.84
N ASP A 96 7.36 -21.02 -1.19
CA ASP A 96 8.66 -21.31 -1.80
C ASP A 96 9.68 -20.21 -1.49
N ASP A 97 10.89 -20.63 -1.16
CA ASP A 97 12.03 -19.75 -0.86
C ASP A 97 12.40 -18.83 -2.03
N GLN A 98 12.06 -19.20 -3.28
CA GLN A 98 12.27 -18.33 -4.44
C GLN A 98 11.52 -16.99 -4.35
N PHE A 99 10.47 -16.90 -3.53
CA PHE A 99 9.67 -15.69 -3.33
C PHE A 99 10.09 -14.88 -2.10
N ARG A 100 11.20 -15.21 -1.43
CA ARG A 100 11.70 -14.45 -0.26
C ARG A 100 11.84 -12.95 -0.53
N SER A 101 12.15 -12.57 -1.77
CA SER A 101 12.26 -11.17 -2.20
C SER A 101 10.93 -10.40 -2.10
N PHE A 102 9.78 -11.08 -2.04
CA PHE A 102 8.46 -10.44 -1.91
C PHE A 102 8.25 -9.84 -0.51
N LYS A 103 9.04 -10.26 0.48
CA LYS A 103 8.85 -9.88 1.89
C LYS A 103 8.76 -8.37 2.11
N GLN A 104 9.65 -7.60 1.49
CA GLN A 104 9.67 -6.14 1.67
C GLN A 104 8.48 -5.48 0.99
N THR A 105 8.14 -5.87 -0.25
CA THR A 105 6.91 -5.42 -0.93
C THR A 105 5.66 -5.74 -0.10
N THR A 106 5.59 -6.93 0.48
CA THR A 106 4.47 -7.38 1.32
C THR A 106 4.29 -6.45 2.52
N GLN A 107 5.38 -6.11 3.22
CA GLN A 107 5.35 -5.18 4.36
C GLN A 107 4.85 -3.79 3.96
N VAL A 108 5.34 -3.24 2.84
CA VAL A 108 4.91 -1.92 2.36
C VAL A 108 3.44 -1.94 1.94
N VAL A 109 3.01 -2.97 1.23
CA VAL A 109 1.60 -3.14 0.83
C VAL A 109 0.68 -3.27 2.04
N ASP A 110 1.09 -3.99 3.09
CA ASP A 110 0.32 -4.13 4.32
C ASP A 110 0.13 -2.78 5.05
N ILE A 111 1.20 -1.98 5.18
CA ILE A 111 1.12 -0.63 5.78
C ILE A 111 0.13 0.25 5.00
N LEU A 112 0.22 0.24 3.66
CA LEU A 112 -0.65 1.04 2.79
C LEU A 112 -2.10 0.53 2.79
N LYS A 113 -2.30 -0.78 2.88
CA LYS A 113 -3.61 -1.42 3.08
C LYS A 113 -4.23 -0.99 4.41
N ARG A 114 -3.47 -1.03 5.51
CA ARG A 114 -3.92 -0.58 6.83
C ARG A 114 -4.29 0.90 6.82
N PHE A 115 -3.48 1.75 6.20
CA PHE A 115 -3.81 3.16 6.01
C PHE A 115 -5.10 3.36 5.21
N SER A 116 -5.23 2.68 4.07
CA SER A 116 -6.44 2.68 3.25
C SER A 116 -7.69 2.26 4.03
N ASN A 117 -7.58 1.23 4.87
CA ASN A 117 -8.67 0.76 5.72
C ASN A 117 -9.07 1.79 6.78
N CYS A 118 -8.09 2.40 7.47
CA CYS A 118 -8.34 3.42 8.49
C CYS A 118 -9.03 4.68 7.92
N ILE A 119 -8.76 5.04 6.66
CA ILE A 119 -9.36 6.23 6.03
C ILE A 119 -10.69 5.93 5.33
N ASN A 120 -10.88 4.70 4.83
CA ASN A 120 -12.04 4.26 4.08
C ASN A 120 -13.01 3.45 4.97
N MET A 121 -13.31 3.98 6.15
CA MET A 121 -14.22 3.37 7.14
C MET A 121 -15.66 3.31 6.63
N ASN A 122 -15.94 2.36 5.75
CA ASN A 122 -17.31 2.07 5.33
C ASN A 122 -17.91 1.06 6.31
N SER A 123 -18.63 1.58 7.30
CA SER A 123 -19.63 0.89 8.12
C SER A 123 -19.13 -0.23 9.04
N ASN A 124 -19.63 -0.21 10.28
CA ASN A 124 -19.43 -1.23 11.33
C ASN A 124 -19.64 -2.68 10.83
N THR A 125 -20.45 -2.87 9.78
CA THR A 125 -20.69 -4.17 9.14
C THR A 125 -19.48 -4.77 8.44
N MET A 126 -18.59 -3.98 7.84
CA MET A 126 -17.41 -4.50 7.13
C MET A 126 -16.34 -5.03 8.09
N TYR A 127 -16.15 -4.36 9.23
CA TYR A 127 -15.32 -4.85 10.34
C TYR A 127 -15.78 -6.23 10.82
N VAL A 128 -17.08 -6.35 11.16
CA VAL A 128 -17.65 -7.61 11.69
C VAL A 128 -17.55 -8.75 10.68
N GLN A 129 -17.75 -8.48 9.39
CA GLN A 129 -17.68 -9.49 8.34
C GLN A 129 -16.24 -9.95 8.04
N LYS A 130 -15.27 -9.03 8.08
CA LYS A 130 -13.88 -9.33 7.72
C LYS A 130 -12.97 -9.70 8.89
N ARG A 131 -13.40 -9.44 10.13
CA ARG A 131 -12.61 -9.63 11.36
C ARG A 131 -11.25 -8.92 11.31
N GLU A 132 -11.25 -7.70 10.79
CA GLU A 132 -10.05 -6.92 10.51
C GLU A 132 -10.09 -5.62 11.32
N ASP A 133 -9.28 -5.52 12.36
CA ASP A 133 -9.30 -4.39 13.32
C ASP A 133 -8.97 -3.03 12.68
N SER A 134 -8.26 -3.02 11.56
CA SER A 134 -7.98 -1.78 10.80
C SER A 134 -9.22 -1.17 10.13
N LEU A 135 -10.34 -1.90 10.04
CA LEU A 135 -11.62 -1.43 9.52
C LEU A 135 -12.61 -0.96 10.60
N LYS A 136 -12.24 -1.09 11.87
CA LYS A 136 -13.10 -0.69 12.98
C LYS A 136 -13.39 0.81 12.90
N PRO A 137 -14.61 1.29 13.19
CA PRO A 137 -14.85 2.72 13.25
C PRO A 137 -13.96 3.38 14.31
N ILE A 138 -13.34 4.52 14.01
CA ILE A 138 -12.56 5.29 15.00
C ILE A 138 -13.53 5.82 16.07
N PHE A 139 -13.57 5.18 17.23
CA PHE A 139 -14.25 5.69 18.41
C PHE A 139 -13.30 6.59 19.23
N VAL A 140 -13.85 7.57 19.95
CA VAL A 140 -13.09 8.50 20.82
C VAL A 140 -12.18 7.78 21.83
N ASN A 141 -12.50 6.53 22.15
CA ASN A 141 -11.81 5.72 23.16
C ASN A 141 -10.82 4.71 22.53
N GLU A 142 -10.75 4.60 21.21
CA GLU A 142 -9.94 3.61 20.50
C GLU A 142 -8.68 4.26 19.93
N ARG A 143 -7.60 4.20 20.71
CA ARG A 143 -6.34 4.87 20.40
C ARG A 143 -5.54 4.20 19.28
N GLU A 144 -5.67 2.89 19.07
CA GLU A 144 -4.77 2.15 18.17
C GLU A 144 -4.78 2.64 16.71
N GLN A 145 -5.95 3.00 16.18
CA GLN A 145 -6.04 3.53 14.81
C GLN A 145 -5.52 4.95 14.72
N ILE A 146 -5.79 5.78 15.75
CA ILE A 146 -5.25 7.14 15.85
C ILE A 146 -3.72 7.09 15.98
N ASP A 147 -3.20 6.23 16.84
CA ASP A 147 -1.76 6.01 17.04
C ASP A 147 -1.09 5.52 15.75
N PHE A 148 -1.75 4.60 15.03
CA PHE A 148 -1.29 4.18 13.71
C PHE A 148 -1.26 5.35 12.72
N LEU A 149 -2.31 6.18 12.65
CA LEU A 149 -2.37 7.33 11.73
C LEU A 149 -1.31 8.39 12.07
N ILE A 150 -1.05 8.64 13.36
CA ILE A 150 0.03 9.51 13.83
C ILE A 150 1.38 8.94 13.39
N LYS A 151 1.65 7.66 13.68
CA LYS A 151 2.87 6.97 13.25
C LYS A 151 3.03 6.97 11.73
N PHE A 152 1.94 6.82 10.99
CA PHE A 152 1.93 6.89 9.53
C PHE A 152 2.28 8.30 9.01
N ALA A 153 1.73 9.36 9.63
CA ALA A 153 2.09 10.73 9.28
C ALA A 153 3.59 11.01 9.53
N GLU A 154 4.13 10.53 10.65
CA GLU A 154 5.58 10.61 10.94
C GLU A 154 6.42 9.81 9.93
N TRP A 155 5.96 8.61 9.58
CA TRP A 155 6.60 7.76 8.59
C TRP A 155 6.65 8.44 7.21
N MET A 156 5.58 9.11 6.80
CA MET A 156 5.54 9.89 5.55
C MET A 156 6.53 11.06 5.55
N LYS A 157 6.69 11.77 6.68
CA LYS A 157 7.70 12.85 6.81
C LYS A 157 9.13 12.31 6.70
N LYS A 158 9.41 11.16 7.31
CA LYS A 158 10.71 10.48 7.18
C LYS A 158 10.94 10.05 5.74
N TRP A 159 9.92 9.52 5.08
CA TRP A 159 10.00 9.09 3.69
C TRP A 159 10.27 10.27 2.74
N GLU A 160 9.62 11.41 2.97
CA GLU A 160 9.92 12.67 2.25
C GLU A 160 11.41 13.05 2.40
N THR A 161 11.90 13.06 3.64
CA THR A 161 13.31 13.40 3.93
C THR A 161 14.29 12.46 3.24
N LEU A 162 14.00 11.16 3.25
CA LEU A 162 14.79 10.14 2.56
C LEU A 162 14.81 10.37 1.04
N SER A 163 13.65 10.69 0.46
CA SER A 163 13.51 10.96 -0.97
C SER A 163 14.32 12.18 -1.41
N GLN A 164 14.29 13.26 -0.60
CA GLN A 164 15.09 14.45 -0.86
C GLN A 164 16.60 14.17 -0.79
N LYS A 165 17.03 13.29 0.12
CA LYS A 165 18.44 13.01 0.38
C LYS A 165 19.07 12.02 -0.60
N TYR A 166 18.35 10.98 -1.00
CA TYR A 166 18.90 9.85 -1.78
C TYR A 166 18.25 9.64 -3.15
N GLY A 167 17.19 10.37 -3.47
CA GLY A 167 16.34 10.05 -4.62
C GLY A 167 15.56 8.74 -4.40
N GLY A 168 14.85 8.25 -5.41
CA GLY A 168 14.16 6.95 -5.35
C GLY A 168 12.85 6.90 -4.54
N GLY A 169 12.62 7.80 -3.59
CA GLY A 169 11.38 7.90 -2.79
C GLY A 169 10.25 8.73 -3.43
N LEU A 170 9.27 9.16 -2.63
CA LEU A 170 8.13 9.97 -3.08
C LEU A 170 8.58 11.27 -3.77
N SER A 171 7.93 11.67 -4.87
CA SER A 171 8.27 12.94 -5.53
C SER A 171 7.99 14.13 -4.62
N SER A 172 8.67 15.25 -4.82
CA SER A 172 8.42 16.50 -4.06
C SER A 172 6.93 16.89 -4.10
N GLU A 173 6.30 16.75 -5.26
CA GLU A 173 4.85 16.98 -5.43
C GLU A 173 3.99 16.04 -4.59
N THR A 174 4.48 14.83 -4.29
CA THR A 174 3.79 13.86 -3.43
C THR A 174 3.81 14.28 -1.98
N CYS A 175 4.91 14.85 -1.52
CA CYS A 175 5.07 15.25 -0.14
C CYS A 175 4.38 16.58 0.20
N HIS A 176 4.22 17.50 -0.75
CA HIS A 176 3.50 18.77 -0.53
C HIS A 176 1.98 18.63 -0.28
N ALA A 177 1.37 17.47 -0.57
CA ALA A 177 -0.05 17.22 -0.21
C ALA A 177 -0.25 16.71 1.22
N THR A 178 0.83 16.64 2.00
CA THR A 178 0.86 16.08 3.35
C THR A 178 0.77 17.19 4.43
N TYR A 179 0.72 18.47 4.02
CA TYR A 179 0.73 19.66 4.88
C TYR A 179 -0.49 20.54 4.63
#